data_AF-A0A5C8PJ83-F1
#
_entry.id   AF-A0A5C8PJ83-F1
#
_cell.length_a   1.000
_cell.length_b   1.000
_cell.length_c   1.000
_cell.angle_alpha   90.00
_cell.angle_beta   90.00
_cell.angle_gamma   90.00
#
_symmetry.space_group_name_H-M   'P 1'
#
loop_
_entity.id
_entity.type
_entity.pdbx_description
1 polymer ?
#
loop_
_entity_poly.entity_id
_entity_poly.type
_entity_poly.pdbx_seq_one_letter_code
_entity_poly.pdbx_strand_id
1 'polypeptide(L)'
;MRKVFLVATALLGVTACTDDDPSRGGFFGGVSGLSSGKYASQTQQRRDTLAAEQQRNQQLQADAAQASAQRQQVASERAALQRQNAALSSDIARLRGKLASAEASRGQNLGELRRLSADLDALQASGNQVNNDPTLADAEKRRRLDELNQRKRLLERAIDQATGARS
;
A
#
# COMPACT_ATOMS: atom_id res chain seq x y z
N MET A 1 -23.20 0.77 -86.22
CA MET A 1 -24.14 1.89 -86.46
C MET A 1 -23.53 3.16 -85.90
N ARG A 2 -23.52 4.25 -86.69
CA ARG A 2 -23.55 5.70 -86.36
C ARG A 2 -22.61 6.25 -85.27
N LYS A 3 -21.96 7.41 -85.39
CA LYS A 3 -21.67 8.40 -86.44
C LYS A 3 -20.64 9.36 -85.80
N VAL A 4 -19.68 9.80 -86.60
CA VAL A 4 -18.67 10.85 -86.31
C VAL A 4 -19.31 12.23 -86.20
N PHE A 5 -18.84 13.08 -85.28
CA PHE A 5 -18.70 14.56 -85.33
C PHE A 5 -17.87 14.95 -84.09
N LEU A 6 -16.61 15.39 -84.13
CA LEU A 6 -15.96 16.54 -84.80
C LEU A 6 -16.47 17.89 -84.26
N VAL A 7 -15.87 18.41 -83.19
CA VAL A 7 -15.61 19.84 -82.98
C VAL A 7 -14.27 20.00 -82.27
N ALA A 8 -13.33 20.62 -82.98
CA ALA A 8 -12.07 21.12 -82.50
C ALA A 8 -12.22 22.57 -82.00
N THR A 9 -11.24 23.01 -81.22
CA THR A 9 -10.73 24.39 -81.08
C THR A 9 -11.22 25.21 -79.88
N ALA A 10 -10.27 25.51 -78.97
CA ALA A 10 -9.98 26.80 -78.30
C ALA A 10 -9.35 26.52 -76.93
N LEU A 11 -8.03 26.28 -76.85
CA LEU A 11 -7.01 27.29 -76.56
C LEU A 11 -7.32 28.24 -75.38
N LEU A 12 -6.43 28.16 -74.38
CA LEU A 12 -5.93 29.23 -73.51
C LEU A 12 -6.83 29.73 -72.38
N GLY A 13 -6.62 29.12 -71.22
CA GLY A 13 -6.97 29.67 -69.91
C GLY A 13 -6.12 29.01 -68.83
N VAL A 14 -4.80 29.07 -68.97
CA VAL A 14 -3.88 28.69 -67.89
C VAL A 14 -4.15 29.65 -66.75
N THR A 15 -4.91 29.22 -65.75
CA THR A 15 -4.96 29.87 -64.46
C THR A 15 -3.54 29.80 -63.90
N ALA A 16 -2.86 30.94 -63.97
CA ALA A 16 -1.59 31.14 -63.31
C ALA A 16 -1.78 30.84 -61.82
N CYS A 17 -1.31 29.67 -61.37
CA CYS A 17 -0.82 29.52 -60.01
C CYS A 17 0.35 30.49 -59.89
N THR A 18 0.09 31.73 -59.51
CA THR A 18 1.13 32.65 -59.07
C THR A 18 1.65 32.10 -57.75
N ASP A 19 2.68 31.26 -57.84
CA ASP A 19 3.56 30.91 -56.74
C ASP A 19 4.18 32.23 -56.27
N ASP A 20 3.57 32.82 -55.24
CA ASP A 20 3.85 34.16 -54.71
C ASP A 20 5.13 34.12 -53.85
N ASP A 21 6.12 33.35 -54.33
CA ASP A 21 7.46 33.23 -53.77
C ASP A 21 8.35 34.32 -54.39
N PRO A 22 8.65 35.41 -53.66
CA PRO A 22 9.46 36.51 -54.16
C PRO A 22 10.91 36.11 -54.44
N SER A 23 11.35 34.91 -54.05
CA SER A 23 12.65 34.37 -54.44
C SER A 23 12.68 33.80 -55.87
N ARG A 24 11.52 33.60 -56.50
CA ARG A 24 11.37 33.07 -57.88
C ARG A 24 11.03 34.13 -58.93
N GLY A 25 10.54 35.30 -58.53
CA GLY A 25 10.40 36.46 -59.40
C GLY A 25 11.74 37.18 -59.52
N GLY A 26 12.41 37.11 -60.67
CA GLY A 26 13.73 37.74 -60.89
C GLY A 26 13.82 39.23 -60.55
N PHE A 27 14.99 39.86 -60.74
CA PHE A 27 15.38 41.22 -60.30
C PHE A 27 14.23 42.24 -60.08
N PHE A 28 13.34 42.43 -61.05
CA PHE A 28 12.21 43.38 -60.97
C PHE A 28 11.12 43.04 -59.93
N GLY A 29 10.89 41.76 -59.61
CA GLY A 29 9.99 41.32 -58.53
C GLY A 29 10.55 41.62 -57.14
N GLY A 30 11.88 41.53 -56.98
CA GLY A 30 12.59 41.92 -55.76
C GLY A 30 12.51 43.42 -55.48
N VAL A 31 12.63 44.29 -56.50
CA VAL A 31 12.55 45.76 -56.32
C VAL A 31 11.13 46.23 -55.99
N SER A 32 10.11 45.57 -56.56
CA SER A 32 8.68 45.77 -56.23
C SER A 32 8.37 45.34 -54.77
N GLY A 33 8.95 44.23 -54.31
CA GLY A 33 8.84 43.76 -52.92
C GLY A 33 9.50 44.68 -51.90
N LEU A 34 10.58 45.37 -52.29
CA LEU A 34 11.26 46.40 -51.49
C LEU A 34 10.42 47.68 -51.37
N SER A 35 9.76 48.11 -52.44
CA SER A 35 8.89 49.31 -52.44
C SER A 35 7.55 49.12 -51.73
N SER A 36 7.06 47.88 -51.60
CA SER A 36 5.73 47.55 -51.06
C SER A 36 5.71 47.17 -49.58
N GLY A 37 6.87 47.08 -48.91
CA GLY A 37 6.97 46.74 -47.48
C GLY A 37 6.72 45.26 -47.13
N LYS A 38 6.41 44.39 -48.11
CA LYS A 38 6.14 42.95 -47.90
C LYS A 38 7.29 42.21 -47.18
N TYR A 39 8.55 42.58 -47.42
CA TYR A 39 9.69 41.98 -46.72
C TYR A 39 9.74 42.33 -45.23
N ALA A 40 9.42 43.58 -44.90
CA ALA A 40 9.38 44.04 -43.51
C ALA A 40 8.27 43.33 -42.73
N SER A 41 7.09 43.17 -43.33
CA SER A 41 5.97 42.46 -42.69
C SER A 41 6.27 40.97 -42.47
N GLN A 42 6.83 40.26 -43.45
CA GLN A 42 7.24 38.86 -43.27
C GLN A 42 8.32 38.70 -42.19
N THR A 43 9.31 39.60 -42.16
CA THR A 43 10.36 39.57 -41.14
C THR A 43 9.78 39.81 -39.75
N GLN A 44 8.85 40.76 -39.62
CA GLN A 44 8.16 41.02 -38.36
C GLN A 44 7.33 39.80 -37.93
N GLN A 45 6.55 39.21 -38.83
CA GLN A 45 5.74 38.02 -38.54
C GLN A 45 6.60 36.83 -38.08
N ARG A 46 7.77 36.62 -38.70
CA ARG A 46 8.72 35.58 -38.28
C ARG A 46 9.30 35.88 -36.89
N ARG A 47 9.62 37.14 -36.59
CA ARG A 47 10.12 37.56 -35.26
C ARG A 47 9.04 37.36 -34.18
N ASP A 48 7.81 37.76 -34.46
CA ASP A 48 6.68 37.61 -33.54
C ASP A 48 6.39 36.12 -33.27
N THR A 49 6.44 35.29 -34.32
CA THR A 49 6.28 33.84 -34.21
C THR A 49 7.41 33.21 -33.40
N LEU A 50 8.67 33.60 -33.66
CA LEU A 50 9.81 33.10 -32.89
C LEU A 50 9.70 33.49 -31.41
N ALA A 51 9.31 34.75 -31.11
CA ALA A 51 9.11 35.20 -29.73
C ALA A 51 8.00 34.41 -29.03
N ALA A 52 6.87 34.17 -29.71
CA ALA A 52 5.77 33.37 -29.18
C ALA A 52 6.19 31.90 -28.91
N GLU A 53 6.94 31.28 -29.83
CA GLU A 53 7.44 29.91 -29.64
C GLU A 53 8.50 29.83 -28.54
N GLN A 54 9.35 30.85 -28.39
CA GLN A 54 10.30 30.92 -27.28
C GLN A 54 9.58 31.03 -25.93
N GLN A 55 8.56 31.89 -25.83
CA GLN A 55 7.75 32.01 -24.63
C GLN A 55 7.01 30.69 -24.33
N ARG A 56 6.45 30.05 -25.34
CA ARG A 56 5.78 28.75 -25.20
C ARG A 56 6.75 27.66 -24.73
N ASN A 57 7.95 27.61 -25.27
CA ASN A 57 8.98 26.67 -24.83
C ASN A 57 9.40 26.89 -23.37
N GLN A 58 9.53 28.15 -22.94
CA GLN A 58 9.81 28.46 -21.53
C GLN A 58 8.68 27.99 -20.61
N GLN A 59 7.42 28.21 -21.01
CA GLN A 59 6.25 27.73 -20.27
C GLN A 59 6.26 26.20 -20.17
N LEU A 60 6.47 25.49 -21.28
CA LEU A 60 6.52 24.03 -21.31
C LEU A 60 7.66 23.47 -20.45
N GLN A 61 8.83 24.14 -20.43
CA GLN A 61 9.94 23.75 -19.56
C GLN A 61 9.59 23.92 -18.08
N ALA A 62 8.92 25.02 -17.71
CA ALA A 62 8.45 25.24 -16.35
C ALA A 62 7.41 24.18 -15.93
N ASP A 63 6.43 23.91 -16.79
CA ASP A 63 5.39 22.91 -16.55
C ASP A 63 6.01 21.50 -16.40
N ALA A 64 6.99 21.16 -17.25
CA ALA A 64 7.70 19.89 -17.17
C ALA A 64 8.51 19.75 -15.87
N ALA A 65 9.17 20.83 -15.44
CA ALA A 65 9.89 20.86 -14.17
C ALA A 65 8.94 20.67 -12.98
N GLN A 66 7.81 21.37 -12.97
CA GLN A 66 6.78 21.23 -11.94
C GLN A 66 6.20 19.82 -11.90
N ALA A 67 5.84 19.25 -13.06
CA ALA A 67 5.32 17.89 -13.15
C ALA A 67 6.37 16.86 -12.67
N SER A 68 7.65 17.08 -12.98
CA SER A 68 8.73 16.23 -12.49
C SER A 68 8.85 16.27 -10.97
N ALA A 69 8.82 17.46 -10.37
CA ALA A 69 8.86 17.65 -8.92
C ALA A 69 7.66 16.97 -8.23
N GLN A 70 6.45 17.15 -8.77
CA GLN A 70 5.24 16.49 -8.25
C GLN A 70 5.35 14.97 -8.32
N ARG A 71 5.85 14.40 -9.42
CA ARG A 71 6.08 12.95 -9.54
C ARG A 71 7.08 12.45 -8.50
N GLN A 72 8.16 13.18 -8.26
CA GLN A 72 9.15 12.81 -7.24
C GLN A 72 8.56 12.85 -5.84
N GLN A 73 7.77 13.88 -5.53
CA GLN A 73 7.07 13.99 -4.25
C GLN A 73 6.12 12.80 -4.04
N VAL A 74 5.23 12.53 -5.00
CA VAL A 74 4.30 11.40 -4.93
C VAL A 74 5.05 10.07 -4.81
N ALA A 75 6.14 9.86 -5.55
CA ALA A 75 6.95 8.66 -5.43
C ALA A 75 7.54 8.49 -4.02
N SER A 76 8.02 9.59 -3.41
CA SER A 76 8.56 9.59 -2.04
C SER A 76 7.49 9.27 -0.99
N GLU A 77 6.29 9.84 -1.14
CA GLU A 77 5.13 9.58 -0.28
C GLU A 77 4.68 8.12 -0.39
N ARG A 78 4.60 7.58 -1.61
CA ARG A 78 4.28 6.16 -1.82
C ARG A 78 5.30 5.24 -1.17
N ALA A 79 6.59 5.54 -1.29
CA ALA A 79 7.64 4.75 -0.65
C ALA A 79 7.54 4.82 0.89
N ALA A 80 7.22 5.98 1.45
CA ALA A 80 7.00 6.14 2.89
C ALA A 80 5.80 5.32 3.38
N LEU A 81 4.66 5.40 2.67
CA LEU A 81 3.46 4.63 2.98
C LEU A 81 3.70 3.12 2.88
N GLN A 82 4.44 2.66 1.86
CA GLN A 82 4.82 1.25 1.73
C GLN A 82 5.63 0.75 2.94
N ARG A 83 6.60 1.54 3.41
CA ARG A 83 7.37 1.20 4.62
C ARG A 83 6.49 1.15 5.88
N GLN A 84 5.57 2.11 6.04
CA GLN A 84 4.63 2.11 7.16
C GLN A 84 3.72 0.87 7.13
N ASN A 85 3.23 0.48 5.95
CA ASN A 85 2.35 -0.67 5.79
C ASN A 85 3.07 -1.99 6.08
N ALA A 86 4.35 -2.11 5.67
CA ALA A 86 5.20 -3.24 6.02
C ALA A 86 5.47 -3.33 7.54
N ALA A 87 5.73 -2.20 8.20
CA ALA A 87 5.92 -2.15 9.65
C ALA A 87 4.63 -2.58 10.38
N LEU A 88 3.47 -2.04 9.97
CA LEU A 88 2.17 -2.40 10.54
C LEU A 88 1.86 -3.90 10.36
N SER A 89 2.19 -4.47 9.20
CA SER A 89 2.02 -5.91 8.93
C SER A 89 2.88 -6.78 9.87
N SER A 90 4.13 -6.36 10.11
CA SER A 90 5.03 -7.03 11.07
C SER A 90 4.50 -6.94 12.50
N ASP A 91 3.99 -5.78 12.91
CA ASP A 91 3.40 -5.58 14.23
C ASP A 91 2.15 -6.43 14.43
N ILE A 92 1.28 -6.53 13.43
CA ILE A 92 0.10 -7.41 13.46
C ILE A 92 0.53 -8.88 13.62
N ALA A 93 1.55 -9.33 12.88
CA ALA A 93 2.06 -10.70 13.01
C ALA A 93 2.60 -10.98 14.42
N ARG A 94 3.36 -10.02 14.98
CA ARG A 94 3.86 -10.11 16.36
C ARG A 94 2.73 -10.15 17.37
N LEU A 95 1.71 -9.31 17.22
CA LEU A 95 0.55 -9.28 18.11
C LEU A 95 -0.27 -10.58 18.04
N ARG A 96 -0.45 -11.15 16.83
CA ARG A 96 -1.08 -12.47 16.67
C ARG A 96 -0.28 -13.57 17.37
N GLY A 97 1.05 -13.56 17.29
CA GLY A 97 1.90 -14.49 18.01
C GLY A 97 1.76 -14.37 19.54
N LYS A 98 1.71 -13.14 20.06
CA LYS A 98 1.44 -12.88 21.48
C LYS A 98 0.06 -13.37 21.91
N LEU A 99 -0.96 -13.11 21.10
CA LEU A 99 -2.33 -13.57 21.38
C LEU A 99 -2.41 -15.10 21.42
N ALA A 100 -1.86 -15.79 20.42
CA ALA A 100 -1.84 -17.25 20.38
C ALA A 100 -1.09 -17.86 21.59
N SER A 101 0.02 -17.23 22.01
CA SER A 101 0.77 -17.66 23.19
C SER A 101 -0.04 -17.47 24.48
N ALA A 102 -0.77 -16.35 24.60
CA ALA A 102 -1.64 -16.09 25.74
C ALA A 102 -2.84 -17.05 25.78
N GLU A 103 -3.45 -17.35 24.64
CA GLU A 103 -4.52 -18.34 24.53
C GLU A 103 -4.05 -19.75 24.89
N ALA A 104 -2.87 -20.16 24.43
CA ALA A 104 -2.27 -21.43 24.79
C ALA A 104 -1.99 -21.52 26.29
N SER A 105 -1.42 -20.46 26.88
CA SER A 105 -1.16 -20.38 28.34
C SER A 105 -2.48 -20.45 29.13
N ARG A 106 -3.53 -19.75 28.68
CA ARG A 106 -4.86 -19.84 29.28
C ARG A 106 -5.43 -21.26 29.21
N GLY A 107 -5.27 -21.94 28.07
CA GLY A 107 -5.70 -23.33 27.90
C GLY A 107 -4.96 -24.29 28.85
N GLN A 108 -3.66 -24.11 29.02
CA GLN A 108 -2.84 -24.86 29.98
C GLN A 108 -3.30 -24.62 31.41
N ASN A 109 -3.48 -23.37 31.82
CA ASN A 109 -3.94 -23.01 33.16
C ASN A 109 -5.34 -23.60 33.45
N LEU A 110 -6.26 -23.56 32.49
CA LEU A 110 -7.58 -24.20 32.63
C LEU A 110 -7.48 -25.73 32.78
N GLY A 111 -6.56 -26.36 32.04
CA GLY A 111 -6.29 -27.79 32.18
C GLY A 111 -5.71 -28.15 33.55
N GLU A 112 -4.79 -27.32 34.06
CA GLU A 112 -4.20 -27.47 35.39
C GLU A 112 -5.24 -27.27 36.50
N LEU A 113 -6.07 -26.23 36.43
CA LEU A 113 -7.17 -26.02 37.37
C LEU A 113 -8.15 -27.20 37.41
N ARG A 114 -8.47 -27.82 36.27
CA ARG A 114 -9.31 -29.03 36.24
C ARG A 114 -8.64 -30.22 36.93
N ARG A 115 -7.33 -30.40 36.75
CA ARG A 115 -6.58 -31.46 37.46
C ARG A 115 -6.58 -31.22 38.96
N LEU A 116 -6.28 -30.00 39.39
CA LEU A 116 -6.30 -29.62 40.80
C LEU A 116 -7.69 -29.80 41.44
N SER A 117 -8.76 -29.50 40.69
CA SER A 117 -10.13 -29.79 41.12
C SER A 117 -10.37 -31.29 41.34
N ALA A 118 -9.94 -32.14 40.39
CA ALA A 118 -10.07 -33.59 40.54
C ALA A 118 -9.22 -34.14 41.71
N ASP A 119 -8.03 -33.58 41.94
CA ASP A 119 -7.18 -33.94 43.07
C ASP A 119 -7.82 -33.53 44.41
N LEU A 120 -8.50 -32.38 44.47
CA LEU A 120 -9.29 -31.96 45.63
C LEU A 120 -10.46 -32.93 45.90
N ASP A 121 -11.20 -33.32 44.88
CA ASP A 121 -12.29 -34.28 45.00
C ASP A 121 -11.78 -35.64 45.50
N ALA A 122 -10.64 -36.11 44.97
CA ALA A 122 -9.99 -37.35 45.41
C ALA A 122 -9.47 -37.26 46.84
N LEU A 123 -8.91 -36.12 47.24
CA LEU A 123 -8.45 -35.85 48.60
C LEU A 123 -9.63 -35.87 49.59
N GLN A 124 -10.75 -35.24 49.23
CA GLN A 124 -11.98 -35.24 50.01
C GLN A 124 -12.56 -36.66 50.15
N ALA A 125 -12.62 -37.43 49.06
CA ALA A 125 -13.06 -38.82 49.10
C ALA A 125 -12.17 -39.68 50.01
N SER A 126 -10.84 -39.51 49.92
CA SER A 126 -9.87 -40.21 50.77
C SER A 126 -10.05 -39.85 52.25
N GLY A 127 -10.27 -38.58 52.56
CA GLY A 127 -10.56 -38.12 53.92
C GLY A 127 -11.84 -38.74 54.48
N ASN A 128 -12.91 -38.78 53.68
CA ASN A 128 -14.16 -39.42 54.06
C ASN A 128 -13.99 -40.92 54.30
N GLN A 129 -13.22 -41.62 53.46
CA GLN A 129 -12.95 -43.04 53.63
C GLN A 129 -12.18 -43.33 54.92
N VAL A 130 -11.10 -42.57 55.20
CA VAL A 130 -10.33 -42.70 56.46
C VAL A 130 -11.18 -42.38 57.68
N ASN A 131 -12.11 -41.43 57.56
CA ASN A 131 -12.98 -41.07 58.67
C ASN A 131 -14.04 -42.13 58.97
N ASN A 132 -14.62 -42.73 57.92
CA ASN A 132 -15.77 -43.62 58.01
C ASN A 132 -15.42 -45.11 58.08
N ASP A 133 -14.15 -45.49 57.99
CA ASP A 133 -13.71 -46.88 58.12
C ASP A 133 -13.57 -47.28 59.61
N PRO A 134 -14.46 -48.14 60.13
CA PRO A 134 -14.44 -48.56 61.54
C PRO A 134 -13.38 -49.63 61.84
N THR A 135 -12.70 -50.15 60.82
CA THR A 135 -11.71 -51.23 60.97
C THR A 135 -10.28 -50.71 61.14
N LEU A 136 -10.07 -49.41 60.95
CA LEU A 136 -8.77 -48.76 61.12
C LEU A 136 -8.42 -48.60 62.59
N ALA A 137 -7.25 -49.11 62.99
CA ALA A 137 -6.66 -48.79 64.28
C ALA A 137 -6.29 -47.30 64.36
N ASP A 138 -6.42 -46.69 65.54
CA ASP A 138 -6.19 -45.25 65.77
C ASP A 138 -4.82 -44.77 65.30
N ALA A 139 -3.78 -45.59 65.50
CA ALA A 139 -2.42 -45.27 65.06
C ALA A 139 -2.30 -45.18 63.52
N GLU A 140 -3.00 -46.06 62.80
CA GLU A 140 -3.03 -46.07 61.33
C GLU A 140 -3.88 -44.92 60.79
N LYS A 141 -5.03 -44.65 61.43
CA LYS A 141 -5.89 -43.51 61.10
C LYS A 141 -5.12 -42.19 61.20
N ARG A 142 -4.33 -41.99 62.28
CA ARG A 142 -3.48 -40.80 62.46
C ARG A 142 -2.45 -40.66 61.34
N ARG A 143 -1.73 -41.74 61.00
CA ARG A 143 -0.74 -41.73 59.90
C ARG A 143 -1.36 -41.31 58.57
N ARG A 144 -2.54 -41.84 58.23
CA ARG A 144 -3.25 -41.49 56.99
C ARG A 144 -3.73 -40.04 56.98
N LEU A 145 -4.21 -39.52 58.11
CA LEU A 145 -4.59 -38.11 58.23
C LEU A 145 -3.39 -37.17 58.07
N ASP A 146 -2.23 -37.53 58.62
CA ASP A 146 -0.99 -36.75 58.44
C ASP A 146 -0.56 -36.71 56.97
N GLU A 147 -0.66 -37.83 56.26
CA GLU A 147 -0.37 -37.90 54.83
C GLU A 147 -1.34 -37.02 54.00
N LEU A 148 -2.65 -37.10 54.29
CA LEU A 148 -3.65 -36.24 53.64
C LEU A 148 -3.39 -34.74 53.92
N ASN A 149 -2.97 -34.39 55.13
CA ASN A 149 -2.58 -33.01 55.49
C ASN A 149 -1.33 -32.54 54.74
N GLN A 150 -0.36 -33.43 54.49
CA GLN A 150 0.79 -33.10 53.64
C GLN A 150 0.36 -32.87 52.19
N ARG A 151 -0.49 -33.75 51.64
CA ARG A 151 -1.05 -33.62 50.28
C ARG A 151 -1.85 -32.32 50.13
N LYS A 152 -2.70 -31.96 51.09
CA LYS A 152 -3.44 -30.70 51.13
C LYS A 152 -2.53 -29.48 50.95
N ARG A 153 -1.43 -29.41 51.74
CA ARG A 153 -0.45 -28.31 51.68
C ARG A 153 0.32 -28.23 50.35
N LEU A 154 0.45 -29.35 49.65
CA LEU A 154 1.02 -29.37 48.30
C LEU A 154 0.02 -28.82 47.28
N LEU A 155 -1.24 -29.25 47.35
CA LEU A 155 -2.31 -28.75 46.49
C LEU A 155 -2.55 -27.24 46.68
N GLU A 156 -2.58 -26.75 47.92
CA GLU A 156 -2.72 -25.31 48.21
C GLU A 156 -1.63 -24.47 47.52
N ARG A 157 -0.37 -24.93 47.56
CA ARG A 157 0.74 -24.26 46.87
C ARG A 157 0.61 -24.32 45.35
N ALA A 158 0.16 -25.44 44.80
CA ALA A 158 -0.05 -25.60 43.36
C ALA A 158 -1.19 -24.70 42.86
N ILE A 159 -2.27 -24.55 43.62
CA ILE A 159 -3.38 -23.65 43.30
C ILE A 159 -2.92 -22.18 43.33
N ASP A 160 -2.16 -21.78 44.35
CA ASP A 160 -1.59 -20.42 44.45
C ASP A 160 -0.70 -20.09 43.24
N GLN A 161 0.08 -21.05 42.76
CA GLN A 161 0.93 -20.91 41.57
C GLN A 161 0.11 -20.81 40.27
N ALA A 162 -0.88 -21.69 40.09
CA ALA A 162 -1.72 -21.73 38.89
C ALA A 162 -2.65 -20.51 38.75
N THR A 163 -3.02 -19.88 39.87
CA THR A 163 -3.90 -18.69 39.90
C THR A 163 -3.14 -17.37 39.90
N GLY A 164 -1.81 -17.39 40.03
CA GLY A 164 -0.99 -16.17 40.11
C GLY A 164 -1.21 -15.35 41.37
N ALA A 165 -1.79 -15.95 42.43
CA ALA A 165 -2.08 -15.25 43.70
C ALA A 165 -0.81 -14.92 44.52
N ARG A 166 0.36 -15.37 44.08
CA ARG A 166 1.68 -14.99 44.61
C ARG A 166 2.68 -14.68 43.49
N SER A 167 2.58 -13.49 42.92
CA SER A 167 3.68 -12.84 42.20
C SER A 167 3.82 -11.42 42.70
#